data_AF-A0A668UH19-F1
#
_entry.id   AF-A0A668UH19-F1
#
_cell.length_a   1.000
_cell.length_b   1.000
_cell.length_c   1.000
_cell.angle_alpha   90.00
_cell.angle_beta   90.00
_cell.angle_gamma   90.00
#
_symmetry.space_group_name_H-M   'P 1'
#
loop_
_entity.id
_entity.type
_entity.pdbx_description
1 polymer ?
#
loop_
_entity_poly.entity_id
_entity_poly.type
_entity_poly.pdbx_seq_one_letter_code
_entity_poly.pdbx_strand_id
1 'polypeptide(L)'
;MDWKVLQGFLSGVNKYSTAFGRIWLSVVFVFRVLVFVVAAERVWSDEQGHFDCNTRQPGCTNICYNHFFPISHIRLWALQLVFITCPSFMVVLHVAYREERERKYRAKHGENTRLYDNTGQKHGGLWWTYLMSLFIKTGFEITFLYLLHYIYDSFKLPRKVQCDVSPCPNLVNCYVSRPTEKTIFSYFMVGASVLCVVLNICEIFYMIATRVVNRKQHGSIRIASRKGRPEVDCDGFAKHSFTLVELIYLFKPATYIEVWTFLMATVKLFYFIFFLSCITVIQIFLHLKRNLFIRLL
;
A
#
# COMPACT_ATOMS: atom_id res chain seq x y z
N MET A 1 16.83 10.37 -13.45
CA MET A 1 15.74 10.70 -12.50
C MET A 1 16.29 11.64 -11.43
N ASP A 2 15.61 12.76 -11.17
CA ASP A 2 16.02 13.76 -10.19
C ASP A 2 15.95 13.21 -8.75
N TRP A 3 17.10 12.93 -8.15
CA TRP A 3 17.22 12.44 -6.77
C TRP A 3 16.61 13.40 -5.73
N LYS A 4 16.58 14.69 -6.05
CA LYS A 4 16.00 15.75 -5.20
C LYS A 4 14.52 15.54 -4.92
N VAL A 5 13.77 14.98 -5.86
CA VAL A 5 12.33 14.70 -5.71
C VAL A 5 12.12 13.57 -4.70
N LEU A 6 12.91 12.49 -4.80
CA LEU A 6 12.87 11.38 -3.83
C LEU A 6 13.30 11.83 -2.43
N GLN A 7 14.34 12.68 -2.33
CA GLN A 7 14.80 13.25 -1.07
C GLN A 7 13.74 14.17 -0.41
N GLY A 8 13.02 14.96 -1.21
CA GLY A 8 11.87 15.75 -0.76
C GLY A 8 10.73 14.87 -0.21
N PHE A 9 10.44 13.74 -0.89
CA PHE A 9 9.44 12.79 -0.42
C PHE A 9 9.83 12.10 0.88
N LEU A 10 11.07 11.61 0.97
CA LEU A 10 11.56 10.92 2.15
C LEU A 10 11.54 11.86 3.37
N SER A 11 11.93 13.13 3.23
CA SER A 11 11.94 14.09 4.35
C SER A 11 10.54 14.48 4.84
N GLY A 12 9.56 14.64 3.94
CA GLY A 12 8.18 14.96 4.28
C GLY A 12 7.48 13.83 5.04
N VAL A 13 7.68 12.57 4.62
CA VAL A 13 7.15 11.39 5.34
C VAL A 13 7.86 11.22 6.69
N ASN A 14 9.17 11.54 6.75
CA ASN A 14 9.95 11.44 7.99
C ASN A 14 9.57 12.47 9.06
N LYS A 15 8.91 13.58 8.74
CA LYS A 15 8.63 14.60 9.76
C LYS A 15 7.44 14.23 10.67
N TYR A 16 6.58 13.29 10.24
CA TYR A 16 5.30 13.01 10.91
C TYR A 16 5.04 11.53 11.28
N SER A 17 5.90 10.58 10.87
CA SER A 17 5.80 9.17 11.31
C SER A 17 6.48 8.92 12.67
N THR A 18 6.13 7.82 13.36
CA THR A 18 6.76 7.42 14.63
C THR A 18 8.26 7.14 14.46
N ALA A 19 9.11 7.37 15.48
CA ALA A 19 10.57 7.23 15.36
C ALA A 19 11.02 5.87 14.80
N PHE A 20 10.30 4.80 15.14
CA PHE A 20 10.56 3.45 14.68
C PHE A 20 10.10 3.22 13.22
N GLY A 21 8.90 3.68 12.84
CA GLY A 21 8.39 3.58 11.47
C GLY A 21 9.16 4.45 10.46
N ARG A 22 9.69 5.59 10.90
CA ARG A 22 10.49 6.52 10.10
C ARG A 22 11.73 5.92 9.47
N ILE A 23 12.56 5.28 10.29
CA ILE A 23 13.85 4.73 9.84
C ILE A 23 13.61 3.46 9.03
N TRP A 24 12.78 2.55 9.55
CA TRP A 24 12.57 1.25 8.94
C TRP A 24 11.73 1.31 7.65
N LEU A 25 10.65 2.08 7.59
CA LEU A 25 9.86 2.19 6.35
C LEU A 25 10.65 2.92 5.25
N SER A 26 11.45 3.92 5.61
CA SER A 26 12.32 4.63 4.66
C SER A 26 13.39 3.68 4.10
N VAL A 27 14.10 2.96 4.97
CA VAL A 27 15.15 2.02 4.56
C VAL A 27 14.58 0.90 3.69
N VAL A 28 13.49 0.27 4.10
CA VAL A 28 12.89 -0.84 3.34
C VAL A 28 12.32 -0.35 2.02
N PHE A 29 11.70 0.85 1.98
CA PHE A 29 11.20 1.42 0.73
C PHE A 29 12.33 1.78 -0.24
N VAL A 30 13.41 2.41 0.24
CA VAL A 30 14.57 2.76 -0.59
C VAL A 30 15.27 1.50 -1.10
N PHE A 31 15.49 0.51 -0.23
CA PHE A 31 16.04 -0.78 -0.63
C PHE A 31 15.20 -1.43 -1.72
N ARG A 32 13.87 -1.40 -1.58
CA ARG A 32 12.94 -1.97 -2.54
C ARG A 32 12.98 -1.26 -3.90
N VAL A 33 13.05 0.07 -3.93
CA VAL A 33 13.21 0.83 -5.17
C VAL A 33 14.56 0.51 -5.83
N LEU A 34 15.63 0.41 -5.04
CA LEU A 34 16.96 0.06 -5.54
C LEU A 34 16.97 -1.34 -6.17
N VAL A 35 16.47 -2.35 -5.45
CA VAL A 35 16.38 -3.72 -5.96
C VAL A 35 15.52 -3.78 -7.22
N PHE A 36 14.38 -3.06 -7.23
CA PHE A 36 13.51 -2.97 -8.41
C PHE A 36 14.24 -2.41 -9.63
N VAL A 37 14.98 -1.30 -9.48
CA VAL A 37 15.73 -0.67 -10.58
C VAL A 37 16.80 -1.62 -11.12
N VAL A 38 17.61 -2.22 -10.23
CA VAL A 38 18.65 -3.18 -10.63
C VAL A 38 18.05 -4.39 -11.34
N ALA A 39 16.96 -4.94 -10.81
CA ALA A 39 16.26 -6.07 -11.40
C ALA A 39 15.69 -5.72 -12.79
N ALA A 40 15.01 -4.58 -12.91
CA ALA A 40 14.39 -4.14 -14.15
C ALA A 40 15.41 -4.00 -15.28
N GLU A 41 16.57 -3.40 -15.00
CA GLU A 41 17.60 -3.16 -16.02
C GLU A 41 18.44 -4.39 -16.37
N ARG A 42 18.73 -5.27 -15.40
CA ARG A 42 19.70 -6.37 -15.61
C ARG A 42 19.08 -7.74 -15.88
N VAL A 43 17.89 -7.98 -15.36
CA VAL A 43 17.33 -9.34 -15.27
C VAL A 43 16.08 -9.49 -16.14
N TRP A 44 15.28 -8.43 -16.24
CA TRP A 44 14.01 -8.41 -16.97
C TRP A 44 14.07 -7.67 -18.31
N SER A 45 15.18 -6.99 -18.64
CA SER A 45 15.35 -6.24 -19.90
C SER A 45 15.17 -7.13 -21.14
N ASP A 46 15.76 -8.33 -21.12
CA ASP A 46 15.86 -9.22 -22.29
C ASP A 46 14.97 -10.47 -22.14
N GLU A 47 13.97 -10.42 -21.26
CA GLU A 47 13.13 -11.58 -20.94
C GLU A 47 12.39 -12.14 -22.16
N GLN A 48 11.88 -11.27 -23.04
CA GLN A 48 11.21 -11.68 -24.27
C GLN A 48 12.20 -12.13 -25.35
N GLY A 49 13.38 -11.51 -25.42
CA GLY A 49 14.40 -11.82 -26.45
C GLY A 49 15.10 -13.17 -26.25
N HIS A 50 15.18 -13.64 -25.00
CA HIS A 50 15.81 -14.92 -24.65
C HIS A 50 14.82 -16.02 -24.24
N PHE A 51 13.52 -15.81 -24.49
CA PHE A 51 12.54 -16.89 -24.36
C PHE A 51 12.58 -17.72 -25.65
N ASP A 52 13.06 -18.96 -25.56
CA ASP A 52 13.30 -19.82 -26.73
C ASP A 52 12.45 -21.08 -26.68
N CYS A 53 11.84 -21.43 -27.80
CA CYS A 53 10.96 -22.59 -27.95
C CYS A 53 11.56 -23.55 -28.98
N ASN A 54 11.52 -24.86 -28.70
CA ASN A 54 12.03 -25.89 -29.62
C ASN A 54 11.09 -26.09 -30.83
N THR A 55 11.03 -25.10 -31.71
CA THR A 55 10.22 -25.08 -32.93
C THR A 55 10.80 -24.10 -33.95
N ARG A 56 10.60 -24.39 -35.24
CA ARG A 56 10.93 -23.46 -36.33
C ARG A 56 9.74 -22.64 -36.81
N GLN A 57 8.56 -22.82 -36.19
CA GLN A 57 7.35 -22.14 -36.59
C GLN A 57 7.41 -20.65 -36.21
N PRO A 58 7.29 -19.72 -37.17
CA PRO A 58 7.27 -18.30 -36.87
C PRO A 58 6.05 -17.94 -36.01
N GLY A 59 6.24 -17.07 -35.03
CA GLY A 59 5.18 -16.58 -34.14
C GLY A 59 4.82 -17.48 -32.95
N CYS A 60 5.22 -18.76 -32.94
CA CYS A 60 4.95 -19.68 -31.82
C CYS A 60 5.61 -19.19 -30.51
N THR A 61 6.87 -18.76 -30.55
CA THR A 61 7.57 -18.20 -29.38
C THR A 61 6.86 -17.00 -28.78
N ASN A 62 6.36 -16.07 -29.62
CA ASN A 62 5.67 -14.86 -29.15
C ASN A 62 4.32 -15.19 -28.49
N ILE A 63 3.52 -16.08 -29.08
CA ILE A 63 2.21 -16.44 -28.50
C ILE A 63 2.40 -17.22 -27.19
N CYS A 64 3.37 -18.14 -27.15
CA CYS A 64 3.67 -18.91 -25.94
C CYS A 64 4.18 -18.01 -24.82
N TYR A 65 5.05 -17.05 -25.13
CA TYR A 65 5.49 -16.07 -24.16
C TYR A 65 4.30 -15.29 -23.57
N ASN A 66 3.43 -14.76 -24.42
CA ASN A 66 2.25 -14.00 -23.98
C ASN A 66 1.23 -14.87 -23.20
N HIS A 67 1.16 -16.17 -23.51
CA HIS A 67 0.26 -17.11 -22.83
C HIS A 67 0.73 -17.43 -21.41
N PHE A 68 2.02 -17.67 -21.21
CA PHE A 68 2.59 -18.00 -19.90
C PHE A 68 2.91 -16.77 -19.05
N PHE A 69 3.24 -15.64 -19.69
CA PHE A 69 3.58 -14.38 -19.03
C PHE A 69 2.66 -13.25 -19.51
N PRO A 70 1.34 -13.32 -19.25
CA PRO A 70 0.40 -12.28 -19.69
C PRO A 70 0.74 -10.90 -19.08
N ILE A 71 1.26 -10.91 -17.86
CA ILE A 71 1.88 -9.76 -17.21
C ILE A 71 3.22 -10.26 -16.68
N SER A 72 4.27 -9.42 -16.75
CA SER A 72 5.57 -9.76 -16.18
C SER A 72 5.64 -9.38 -14.70
N HIS A 73 6.44 -10.13 -13.93
CA HIS A 73 6.65 -9.90 -12.50
C HIS A 73 7.04 -8.44 -12.21
N ILE A 74 7.97 -7.90 -12.99
CA ILE A 74 8.47 -6.55 -12.81
C ILE A 74 7.37 -5.50 -12.98
N ARG A 75 6.41 -5.71 -13.89
CA ARG A 75 5.29 -4.77 -14.07
C ARG A 75 4.36 -4.78 -12.86
N LEU A 76 4.09 -5.96 -12.28
CA LEU A 76 3.31 -6.05 -11.04
C LEU A 76 4.02 -5.38 -9.86
N TRP A 77 5.34 -5.56 -9.73
CA TRP A 77 6.15 -4.86 -8.73
C TRP A 77 6.16 -3.33 -8.93
N ALA A 78 6.23 -2.88 -10.18
CA ALA A 78 6.16 -1.46 -10.52
C ALA A 78 4.82 -0.86 -10.09
N LEU A 79 3.71 -1.53 -10.45
CA LEU A 79 2.36 -1.12 -10.04
C LEU A 79 2.25 -1.09 -8.52
N GLN A 80 2.74 -2.11 -7.83
CA GLN A 80 2.74 -2.15 -6.37
C GLN A 80 3.51 -0.97 -5.76
N LEU A 81 4.68 -0.62 -6.29
CA LEU A 81 5.47 0.56 -5.87
C LEU A 81 4.73 1.88 -6.10
N VAL A 82 3.97 1.98 -7.18
CA VAL A 82 3.09 3.14 -7.41
C VAL A 82 1.99 3.17 -6.35
N PHE A 83 1.20 2.11 -6.21
CA PHE A 83 0.08 2.10 -5.25
C PHE A 83 0.50 2.28 -3.79
N ILE A 84 1.70 1.82 -3.38
CA ILE A 84 2.21 2.03 -2.01
C ILE A 84 2.69 3.48 -1.78
N THR A 85 3.20 4.17 -2.83
CA THR A 85 3.65 5.57 -2.72
C THR A 85 2.48 6.54 -2.69
N CYS A 86 1.38 6.23 -3.39
CA CYS A 86 0.22 7.11 -3.50
C CYS A 86 -0.39 7.56 -2.14
N PRO A 87 -0.71 6.67 -1.18
CA PRO A 87 -1.21 7.07 0.14
C PRO A 87 -0.18 7.87 0.94
N SER A 88 1.11 7.57 0.76
CA SER A 88 2.20 8.28 1.44
C SER A 88 2.28 9.72 0.93
N PHE A 89 2.17 9.93 -0.39
CA PHE A 89 2.14 11.25 -1.00
C PHE A 89 0.89 12.04 -0.58
N MET A 90 -0.28 11.39 -0.53
CA MET A 90 -1.51 12.01 -0.07
C MET A 90 -1.37 12.61 1.34
N VAL A 91 -0.73 11.90 2.28
CA VAL A 91 -0.50 12.41 3.64
C VAL A 91 0.42 13.63 3.63
N VAL A 92 1.54 13.57 2.91
CA VAL A 92 2.50 14.69 2.83
C VAL A 92 1.82 15.92 2.21
N LEU A 93 1.09 15.73 1.12
CA LEU A 93 0.35 16.81 0.46
C LEU A 93 -0.73 17.40 1.38
N HIS A 94 -1.45 16.57 2.12
CA HIS A 94 -2.45 17.03 3.08
C HIS A 94 -1.83 17.86 4.22
N VAL A 95 -0.63 17.49 4.68
CA VAL A 95 0.11 18.29 5.67
C VAL A 95 0.57 19.62 5.06
N ALA A 96 1.19 19.59 3.89
CA ALA A 96 1.65 20.79 3.19
C ALA A 96 0.48 21.76 2.92
N TYR A 97 -0.67 21.24 2.48
CA TYR A 97 -1.88 22.02 2.28
C TYR A 97 -2.38 22.68 3.59
N ARG A 98 -2.32 21.97 4.71
CA ARG A 98 -2.69 22.53 6.02
C ARG A 98 -1.72 23.60 6.51
N GLU A 99 -0.42 23.41 6.30
CA GLU A 99 0.60 24.42 6.60
C GLU A 99 0.39 25.69 5.76
N GLU A 100 0.07 25.55 4.47
CA GLU A 100 -0.22 26.70 3.60
C GLU A 100 -1.51 27.43 4.00
N ARG A 101 -2.58 26.70 4.35
CA ARG A 101 -3.84 27.28 4.83
C ARG A 101 -3.63 28.03 6.15
N GLU A 102 -2.80 27.51 7.04
CA GLU A 102 -2.42 28.18 8.29
C GLU A 102 -1.63 29.48 8.01
N ARG A 103 -0.70 29.46 7.06
CA ARG A 103 0.07 30.65 6.63
C ARG A 103 -0.85 31.74 6.08
N LYS A 104 -1.80 31.39 5.22
CA LYS A 104 -2.81 32.32 4.67
C LYS A 104 -3.74 32.87 5.74
N TYR A 105 -4.09 32.07 6.75
CA TYR A 105 -4.93 32.50 7.87
C TYR A 105 -4.22 33.52 8.76
N ARG A 106 -2.95 33.24 9.14
CA ARG A 106 -2.09 34.17 9.90
C ARG A 106 -1.88 35.50 9.19
N ALA A 107 -1.74 35.49 7.86
CA ALA A 107 -1.61 36.71 7.07
C ALA A 107 -2.87 37.61 7.09
N LYS A 108 -4.07 37.04 7.35
CA LYS A 108 -5.33 37.78 7.35
C LYS A 108 -5.78 38.24 8.74
N HIS A 109 -5.49 37.46 9.79
CA HIS A 109 -6.00 37.69 11.16
C HIS A 109 -4.89 38.11 12.16
N GLY A 110 -3.66 38.32 11.67
CA GLY A 110 -2.50 38.70 12.49
C GLY A 110 -1.74 37.50 13.05
N GLU A 111 -0.45 37.68 13.36
CA GLU A 111 0.48 36.60 13.76
C GLU A 111 0.03 35.80 15.01
N ASN A 112 -0.75 36.41 15.90
CA ASN A 112 -1.22 35.78 17.14
C ASN A 112 -2.40 34.82 16.96
N THR A 113 -2.99 34.72 15.76
CA THR A 113 -4.14 33.85 15.51
C THR A 113 -3.71 32.52 14.87
N ARG A 114 -4.05 31.39 15.50
CA ARG A 114 -3.74 30.05 15.00
C ARG A 114 -5.03 29.29 14.67
N LEU A 115 -5.14 28.79 13.44
CA LEU A 115 -6.29 27.98 13.01
C LEU A 115 -6.22 26.54 13.56
N TYR A 116 -5.01 26.05 13.85
CA TYR A 116 -4.76 24.76 14.49
C TYR A 116 -3.80 24.98 15.65
N ASP A 117 -4.16 24.51 16.86
CA ASP A 117 -3.32 24.67 18.06
C ASP A 117 -1.91 24.10 17.89
N ASN A 118 -1.76 23.04 17.06
CA ASN A 118 -0.49 22.44 16.69
C ASN A 118 -0.56 21.81 15.29
N THR A 119 0.08 22.39 14.28
CA THR A 119 0.11 21.83 12.91
C THR A 119 0.90 20.54 12.77
N GLY A 120 1.82 20.25 13.70
CA GLY A 120 2.67 19.04 13.69
C GLY A 120 2.21 17.88 14.58
N GLN A 121 1.25 18.09 15.50
CA GLN A 121 0.80 17.01 16.39
C GLN A 121 -0.34 16.21 15.74
N LYS A 122 -0.31 14.88 15.89
CA LYS A 122 -1.33 13.93 15.42
C LYS A 122 -2.66 14.04 16.21
N HIS A 123 -3.27 15.22 16.26
CA HIS A 123 -4.55 15.47 16.93
C HIS A 123 -5.66 15.79 15.90
N GLY A 124 -6.88 15.29 16.16
CA GLY A 124 -8.06 15.50 15.31
C GLY A 124 -7.98 14.79 13.94
N GLY A 125 -8.37 15.50 12.87
CA GLY A 125 -8.51 14.94 11.52
C GLY A 125 -7.21 14.46 10.84
N LEU A 126 -6.04 14.96 11.24
CA LEU A 126 -4.74 14.52 10.68
C LEU A 126 -4.39 13.09 11.10
N TRP A 127 -4.79 12.70 12.31
CA TRP A 127 -4.63 11.33 12.79
C TRP A 127 -5.47 10.35 11.97
N TRP A 128 -6.68 10.77 11.57
CA TRP A 128 -7.58 9.94 10.78
C TRP A 128 -7.10 9.74 9.35
N THR A 129 -6.64 10.80 8.68
CA THR A 129 -6.10 10.67 7.32
C THR A 129 -4.85 9.78 7.29
N TYR A 130 -4.02 9.87 8.33
CA TYR A 130 -2.86 9.00 8.51
C TYR A 130 -3.24 7.54 8.83
N LEU A 131 -4.24 7.31 9.69
CA LEU A 131 -4.72 5.95 9.96
C LEU A 131 -5.29 5.29 8.71
N MET A 132 -6.13 6.02 7.97
CA MET A 132 -6.72 5.53 6.72
C MET A 132 -5.66 5.25 5.67
N SER A 133 -4.63 6.10 5.54
CA SER A 133 -3.54 5.84 4.60
C SER A 133 -2.74 4.58 4.95
N LEU A 134 -2.50 4.31 6.24
CA LEU A 134 -1.84 3.06 6.68
C LEU A 134 -2.68 1.81 6.38
N PHE A 135 -4.00 1.87 6.58
CA PHE A 135 -4.90 0.77 6.22
C PHE A 135 -4.91 0.53 4.70
N ILE A 136 -5.05 1.59 3.90
CA ILE A 136 -5.01 1.50 2.44
C ILE A 136 -3.67 0.92 1.96
N LYS A 137 -2.56 1.38 2.55
CA LYS A 137 -1.20 0.90 2.25
C LYS A 137 -1.07 -0.60 2.52
N THR A 138 -1.54 -1.04 3.69
CA THR A 138 -1.53 -2.45 4.10
C THR A 138 -2.41 -3.30 3.18
N GLY A 139 -3.60 -2.79 2.82
CA GLY A 139 -4.52 -3.46 1.89
C GLY A 139 -3.91 -3.68 0.51
N PHE A 140 -3.27 -2.66 -0.07
CA PHE A 140 -2.59 -2.80 -1.36
C PHE A 140 -1.44 -3.80 -1.30
N GLU A 141 -0.57 -3.73 -0.28
CA GLU A 141 0.52 -4.69 -0.14
C GLU A 141 0.03 -6.14 -0.06
N ILE A 142 -1.01 -6.41 0.75
CA ILE A 142 -1.60 -7.75 0.87
C ILE A 142 -2.22 -8.19 -0.46
N THR A 143 -2.95 -7.29 -1.14
CA THR A 143 -3.61 -7.59 -2.41
C THR A 143 -2.59 -7.94 -3.50
N PHE A 144 -1.51 -7.16 -3.64
CA PHE A 144 -0.46 -7.45 -4.61
C PHE A 144 0.31 -8.72 -4.30
N LEU A 145 0.61 -8.99 -3.01
CA LEU A 145 1.22 -10.26 -2.60
C LEU A 145 0.32 -11.46 -2.93
N TYR A 146 -0.98 -11.34 -2.68
CA TYR A 146 -1.96 -12.37 -3.02
C TYR A 146 -2.06 -12.57 -4.54
N LEU A 147 -2.13 -11.50 -5.32
CA LEU A 147 -2.16 -11.57 -6.79
C LEU A 147 -0.89 -12.22 -7.35
N LEU A 148 0.29 -11.88 -6.82
CA LEU A 148 1.55 -12.50 -7.21
C LEU A 148 1.56 -13.99 -6.90
N HIS A 149 1.07 -14.39 -5.71
CA HIS A 149 1.01 -15.80 -5.34
C HIS A 149 0.01 -16.59 -6.19
N TYR A 150 -1.12 -15.97 -6.56
CA TYR A 150 -2.15 -16.58 -7.39
C TYR A 150 -1.72 -16.73 -8.86
N ILE A 151 -1.04 -15.72 -9.43
CA ILE A 151 -0.60 -15.74 -10.83
C ILE A 151 0.66 -16.62 -10.99
N TYR A 152 1.59 -16.57 -10.03
CA TYR A 152 2.84 -17.31 -10.09
C TYR A 152 2.91 -18.29 -8.94
N ASP A 153 2.46 -19.51 -9.23
CA ASP A 153 2.34 -20.63 -8.30
C ASP A 153 3.63 -20.78 -7.45
N SER A 154 3.54 -20.36 -6.19
CA SER A 154 4.64 -20.37 -5.20
C SER A 154 5.87 -19.46 -5.47
N PHE A 155 5.72 -18.35 -6.20
CA PHE A 155 6.77 -17.35 -6.50
C PHE A 155 8.00 -17.91 -7.25
N LYS A 156 7.91 -19.14 -7.76
CA LYS A 156 8.99 -19.81 -8.48
C LYS A 156 8.71 -19.79 -9.97
N LEU A 157 9.71 -19.37 -10.75
CA LEU A 157 9.63 -19.44 -12.19
C LEU A 157 10.09 -20.83 -12.66
N PRO A 158 9.26 -21.62 -13.36
CA PRO A 158 9.69 -22.90 -13.90
C PRO A 158 10.78 -22.69 -14.97
N ARG A 159 11.74 -23.62 -15.05
CA ARG A 159 12.83 -23.56 -16.05
C ARG A 159 12.33 -23.84 -17.47
N LYS A 160 11.28 -24.67 -17.58
CA LYS A 160 10.64 -25.05 -18.84
C LYS A 160 9.13 -24.94 -18.70
N VAL A 161 8.48 -24.52 -19.78
CA VAL A 161 7.02 -24.50 -19.92
C VAL A 161 6.64 -25.24 -21.20
N GLN A 162 5.50 -25.93 -21.21
CA GLN A 162 5.03 -26.70 -22.35
C GLN A 162 3.83 -25.99 -22.98
N CYS A 163 3.95 -25.58 -24.23
CA CYS A 163 2.98 -24.73 -24.90
C CYS A 163 2.25 -25.50 -26.01
N ASP A 164 0.92 -25.46 -25.98
CA ASP A 164 0.02 -25.99 -27.01
C ASP A 164 -1.02 -24.92 -27.37
N VAL A 165 -0.53 -23.85 -27.99
CA VAL A 165 -1.36 -22.70 -28.40
C VAL A 165 -1.11 -22.43 -29.87
N SER A 166 -2.15 -22.17 -30.65
CA SER A 166 -2.01 -21.82 -32.07
C SER A 166 -1.19 -20.52 -32.21
N PRO A 167 -0.23 -20.42 -33.17
CA PRO A 167 0.01 -21.28 -34.34
C PRO A 167 1.05 -22.40 -34.13
N CYS A 168 1.30 -22.87 -32.90
CA CYS A 168 2.23 -23.96 -32.66
C CYS A 168 1.67 -25.30 -33.18
N PRO A 169 2.49 -26.10 -33.90
CA PRO A 169 1.99 -27.31 -34.59
C PRO A 169 1.73 -28.50 -33.66
N ASN A 170 2.41 -28.56 -32.52
CA ASN A 170 2.32 -29.60 -31.50
C ASN A 170 2.70 -28.99 -30.14
N LEU A 171 2.67 -29.80 -29.08
CA LEU A 171 3.22 -29.42 -27.77
C LEU A 171 4.73 -29.13 -27.88
N VAL A 172 5.11 -27.85 -27.72
CA VAL A 172 6.52 -27.41 -27.78
C VAL A 172 7.06 -27.14 -26.38
N ASN A 173 8.34 -27.45 -26.16
CA ASN A 173 9.04 -27.07 -24.94
C ASN A 173 9.67 -25.68 -25.13
N CYS A 174 9.32 -24.75 -24.25
CA CYS A 174 9.92 -23.42 -24.20
C CYS A 174 10.72 -23.24 -22.91
N TYR A 175 11.86 -22.57 -23.03
CA TYR A 175 12.82 -22.35 -21.95
C TYR A 175 12.82 -20.89 -21.54
N VAL A 176 12.73 -20.67 -20.23
CA VAL A 176 12.71 -19.33 -19.65
C VAL A 176 14.14 -18.89 -19.38
N SER A 177 14.50 -17.68 -19.79
CA SER A 177 15.82 -17.10 -19.49
C SER A 177 15.96 -16.77 -18.00
N ARG A 178 17.12 -17.15 -17.43
CA ARG A 178 17.58 -16.83 -16.05
C ARG A 178 16.51 -17.05 -14.96
N PRO A 179 15.86 -18.24 -14.88
CA PRO A 179 14.74 -18.46 -13.98
C PRO A 179 15.16 -18.43 -12.51
N THR A 180 16.39 -18.87 -12.19
CA THR A 180 16.95 -18.84 -10.83
C THR A 180 17.21 -17.41 -10.35
N GLU A 181 17.82 -16.58 -11.19
CA GLU A 181 18.09 -15.16 -10.90
C GLU A 181 16.78 -14.42 -10.65
N LYS A 182 15.79 -14.56 -11.55
CA LYS A 182 14.45 -13.96 -11.40
C LYS A 182 13.75 -14.41 -10.12
N THR A 183 13.86 -15.69 -9.76
CA THR A 183 13.25 -16.22 -8.54
C THR A 183 13.93 -15.64 -7.29
N ILE A 184 15.26 -15.51 -7.27
CA ILE A 184 15.99 -14.90 -6.15
C ILE A 184 15.56 -13.43 -5.95
N PHE A 185 15.52 -12.63 -7.02
CA PHE A 185 15.05 -11.24 -6.93
C PHE A 185 13.59 -11.14 -6.47
N SER A 186 12.73 -12.05 -6.96
CA SER A 186 11.33 -12.14 -6.51
C SER A 186 11.24 -12.39 -5.00
N TYR A 187 12.05 -13.31 -4.45
CA TYR A 187 12.06 -13.57 -3.01
C TYR A 187 12.53 -12.38 -2.17
N PHE A 188 13.54 -11.63 -2.61
CA PHE A 188 13.96 -10.41 -1.92
C PHE A 188 12.83 -9.35 -1.90
N MET A 189 12.14 -9.18 -3.03
CA MET A 189 11.02 -8.25 -3.14
C MET A 189 9.81 -8.66 -2.28
N VAL A 190 9.45 -9.96 -2.29
CA VAL A 190 8.40 -10.52 -1.42
C VAL A 190 8.77 -10.37 0.04
N GLY A 191 10.00 -10.71 0.43
CA GLY A 191 10.47 -10.57 1.81
C GLY A 191 10.42 -9.12 2.31
N ALA A 192 10.85 -8.16 1.49
CA ALA A 192 10.73 -6.74 1.81
C ALA A 192 9.27 -6.28 1.94
N SER A 193 8.37 -6.79 1.10
CA SER A 193 6.92 -6.53 1.19
C SER A 193 6.30 -7.09 2.46
N VAL A 194 6.62 -8.34 2.84
CA VAL A 194 6.14 -8.94 4.10
C VAL A 194 6.63 -8.13 5.30
N LEU A 195 7.91 -7.73 5.31
CA LEU A 195 8.46 -6.86 6.34
C LEU A 195 7.72 -5.50 6.40
N CYS A 196 7.41 -4.90 5.26
CA CYS A 196 6.61 -3.66 5.19
C CYS A 196 5.21 -3.86 5.79
N VAL A 197 4.53 -4.96 5.48
CA VAL A 197 3.20 -5.27 6.03
C VAL A 197 3.27 -5.37 7.56
N VAL A 198 4.23 -6.13 8.09
CA VAL A 198 4.43 -6.27 9.54
C VAL A 198 4.68 -4.90 10.19
N LEU A 199 5.59 -4.09 9.63
CA LEU A 199 5.89 -2.76 10.15
C LEU A 199 4.68 -1.82 10.12
N ASN A 200 3.90 -1.80 9.04
CA ASN A 200 2.69 -0.99 8.94
C ASN A 200 1.64 -1.44 9.97
N ILE A 201 1.47 -2.76 10.16
CA ILE A 201 0.56 -3.32 11.17
C ILE A 201 1.01 -2.93 12.59
N CYS A 202 2.31 -3.06 12.91
CA CYS A 202 2.86 -2.61 14.19
C CYS A 202 2.63 -1.12 14.44
N GLU A 203 2.78 -0.27 13.41
CA GLU A 203 2.52 1.16 13.54
C GLU A 203 1.03 1.47 13.77
N ILE A 204 0.12 0.75 13.11
CA ILE A 204 -1.32 0.82 13.36
C ILE A 204 -1.62 0.47 14.83
N PHE A 205 -1.10 -0.67 15.31
CA PHE A 205 -1.30 -1.11 16.70
C PHE A 205 -0.74 -0.11 17.72
N TYR A 206 0.49 0.38 17.52
CA TYR A 206 1.09 1.40 18.39
C TYR A 206 0.23 2.66 18.48
N MET A 207 -0.29 3.10 17.33
CA MET A 207 -1.07 4.33 17.26
C MET A 207 -2.45 4.19 17.92
N ILE A 208 -3.08 3.02 17.81
CA ILE A 208 -4.32 2.68 18.52
C ILE A 208 -4.05 2.59 20.03
N ALA A 209 -3.03 1.86 20.45
CA ALA A 209 -2.68 1.65 21.86
C ALA A 209 -2.41 2.98 22.59
N THR A 210 -1.61 3.86 21.99
CA THR A 210 -1.31 5.20 22.54
C THR A 210 -2.59 6.02 22.74
N ARG A 211 -3.53 5.94 21.79
CA ARG A 211 -4.80 6.68 21.88
C ARG A 211 -5.74 6.13 22.95
N VAL A 212 -5.76 4.81 23.14
CA VAL A 212 -6.54 4.15 24.20
C VAL A 212 -5.98 4.52 25.58
N VAL A 213 -4.65 4.51 25.76
CA VAL A 213 -4.00 4.89 27.02
C VAL A 213 -4.28 6.36 27.37
N ASN A 214 -4.15 7.27 26.40
CA ASN A 214 -4.45 8.69 26.62
C ASN A 214 -5.93 8.95 26.94
N ARG A 215 -6.86 8.16 26.37
CA ARG A 215 -8.29 8.21 26.74
C ARG A 215 -8.53 7.74 28.17
N LYS A 216 -7.85 6.68 28.62
CA LYS A 216 -7.95 6.20 30.01
C LYS A 216 -7.45 7.26 31.00
N GLN A 217 -6.33 7.94 30.71
CA GLN A 217 -5.84 9.04 31.55
C GLN A 217 -6.83 10.22 31.61
N HIS A 218 -7.42 10.63 30.48
CA HIS A 218 -8.41 11.70 30.46
C HIS A 218 -9.73 11.34 31.17
N GLY A 219 -10.14 10.07 31.13
CA GLY A 219 -11.26 9.56 31.92
C GLY A 219 -10.97 9.59 33.42
N SER A 220 -9.76 9.18 33.82
CA SER A 220 -9.32 9.20 35.22
C SER A 220 -9.19 10.61 35.79
N ILE A 221 -8.67 11.59 35.03
CA ILE A 221 -8.58 13.01 35.45
C ILE A 221 -9.98 13.65 35.60
N ARG A 222 -10.93 13.32 34.71
CA ARG A 222 -12.33 13.79 34.85
C ARG A 222 -13.04 13.17 36.05
N ILE A 223 -12.72 11.92 36.39
CA ILE A 223 -13.23 11.26 37.59
C ILE A 223 -12.60 11.85 38.85
N ALA A 224 -11.29 12.16 38.84
CA ALA A 224 -10.61 12.83 39.96
C ALA A 224 -11.17 14.24 40.23
N SER A 225 -11.52 15.01 39.19
CA SER A 225 -12.19 16.32 39.36
C SER A 225 -13.63 16.22 39.87
N ARG A 226 -14.29 15.05 39.79
CA ARG A 226 -15.61 14.81 40.43
C ARG A 226 -15.50 14.27 41.85
N LYS A 227 -14.34 13.77 42.27
CA LYS A 227 -14.11 13.17 43.60
C LYS A 227 -13.83 14.23 44.68
N GLY A 228 -14.67 15.26 44.70
CA GLY A 228 -14.88 16.18 45.83
C GLY A 228 -16.19 15.88 46.58
N ARG A 229 -16.75 14.68 46.44
CA ARG A 229 -17.95 14.19 47.17
C ARG A 229 -17.75 12.69 47.52
N PRO A 230 -17.92 12.26 48.78
CA PRO A 230 -17.54 10.91 49.26
C PRO A 230 -18.62 9.84 48.91
N GLU A 231 -18.21 8.70 48.33
CA GLU A 231 -18.21 7.29 48.85
C GLU A 231 -19.40 6.51 48.20
N VAL A 232 -19.34 5.26 47.70
CA VAL A 232 -19.03 3.95 48.33
C VAL A 232 -18.84 2.87 47.21
N ASP A 233 -18.05 1.84 47.56
CA ASP A 233 -17.89 0.46 47.07
C ASP A 233 -17.35 0.05 45.68
N CYS A 234 -16.41 -0.91 45.79
CA CYS A 234 -15.89 -1.78 44.75
C CYS A 234 -16.73 -3.04 44.65
N ASP A 235 -17.24 -3.34 43.45
CA ASP A 235 -17.52 -4.71 43.04
C ASP A 235 -17.52 -4.82 41.51
N GLY A 236 -17.01 -5.94 40.99
CA GLY A 236 -17.26 -6.35 39.61
C GLY A 236 -16.02 -6.53 38.73
N PHE A 237 -15.17 -7.48 39.08
CA PHE A 237 -14.36 -8.22 38.11
C PHE A 237 -15.30 -9.05 37.22
N ALA A 238 -15.72 -8.56 36.05
CA ALA A 238 -16.10 -9.38 34.89
C ALA A 238 -16.58 -8.55 33.68
N LYS A 239 -16.12 -8.98 32.50
CA LYS A 239 -16.75 -8.85 31.18
C LYS A 239 -16.93 -7.44 30.60
N HIS A 240 -16.17 -7.17 29.53
CA HIS A 240 -16.85 -7.04 28.25
C HIS A 240 -15.92 -7.39 27.07
N SER A 241 -16.32 -8.44 26.34
CA SER A 241 -15.80 -8.77 25.02
C SER A 241 -15.88 -7.56 24.10
N PHE A 242 -14.79 -7.36 23.36
CA PHE A 242 -14.69 -6.54 22.16
C PHE A 242 -15.83 -6.90 21.19
N THR A 243 -16.75 -5.97 20.94
CA THR A 243 -17.66 -6.05 19.80
C THR A 243 -17.34 -4.94 18.81
N LEU A 244 -17.24 -5.33 17.53
CA LEU A 244 -17.08 -4.47 16.34
C LEU A 244 -18.05 -3.28 16.27
N VAL A 245 -19.10 -3.30 17.07
CA VAL A 245 -20.15 -2.27 17.14
C VAL A 245 -19.67 -0.98 17.80
N GLU A 246 -18.76 -1.02 18.77
CA GLU A 246 -18.19 0.20 19.41
C GLU A 246 -17.18 0.94 18.50
N LEU A 247 -16.62 0.27 17.48
CA LEU A 247 -15.78 0.90 16.44
C LEU A 247 -16.61 1.80 15.50
N ILE A 248 -17.90 1.51 15.33
CA ILE A 248 -18.80 2.27 14.46
C ILE A 248 -19.24 3.59 15.14
N TYR A 249 -19.41 3.59 16.46
CA TYR A 249 -19.84 4.79 17.23
C TYR A 249 -18.74 5.86 17.45
N LEU A 250 -17.52 5.62 16.97
CA LEU A 250 -16.42 6.60 16.94
C LEU A 250 -16.51 7.60 15.76
N PHE A 251 -17.47 7.41 14.84
CA PHE A 251 -17.82 8.34 13.77
C PHE A 251 -18.58 9.56 14.32
N LYS A 252 -17.88 10.66 14.63
CA LYS A 252 -18.55 11.95 14.88
C LYS A 252 -18.72 12.70 13.53
N PRO A 253 -19.93 13.12 13.13
CA PRO A 253 -20.26 13.55 11.76
C PRO A 253 -19.83 14.99 11.38
N ALA A 254 -19.24 15.78 12.29
CA ALA A 254 -18.98 17.21 12.05
C ALA A 254 -17.67 17.52 11.29
N THR A 255 -16.85 16.53 10.99
CA THR A 255 -15.59 16.69 10.20
C THR A 255 -15.66 15.98 8.84
N TYR A 256 -16.83 15.42 8.51
CA TYR A 256 -17.05 14.63 7.30
C TYR A 256 -17.00 15.53 6.07
N ILE A 257 -17.64 16.70 6.04
CA ILE A 257 -17.80 17.48 4.79
C ILE A 257 -16.48 18.04 4.21
N GLU A 258 -15.58 18.64 5.01
CA GLU A 258 -14.30 19.14 4.46
C GLU A 258 -13.36 18.00 4.03
N VAL A 259 -13.33 16.90 4.80
CA VAL A 259 -12.53 15.70 4.47
C VAL A 259 -13.14 14.98 3.28
N TRP A 260 -14.46 14.85 3.17
CA TRP A 260 -15.16 14.17 2.09
C TRP A 260 -15.12 14.96 0.80
N THR A 261 -15.07 16.29 0.84
CA THR A 261 -14.91 17.12 -0.38
C THR A 261 -13.46 17.08 -0.90
N PHE A 262 -12.46 17.11 -0.03
CA PHE A 262 -11.04 16.97 -0.42
C PHE A 262 -10.69 15.54 -0.81
N LEU A 263 -11.24 14.54 -0.08
CA LEU A 263 -11.23 13.14 -0.43
C LEU A 263 -11.92 12.98 -1.78
N MET A 264 -13.17 13.37 -1.99
CA MET A 264 -13.85 13.25 -3.30
C MET A 264 -13.15 13.98 -4.44
N ALA A 265 -12.45 15.09 -4.24
CA ALA A 265 -11.70 15.77 -5.30
C ALA A 265 -10.39 15.06 -5.65
N THR A 266 -9.61 14.64 -4.64
CA THR A 266 -8.38 13.86 -4.85
C THR A 266 -8.70 12.44 -5.28
N VAL A 267 -9.67 11.79 -4.64
CA VAL A 267 -10.29 10.51 -4.99
C VAL A 267 -11.06 10.58 -6.30
N LYS A 268 -11.47 11.71 -6.89
CA LYS A 268 -12.01 11.70 -8.28
C LYS A 268 -10.90 11.64 -9.31
N LEU A 269 -9.79 12.35 -9.12
CA LEU A 269 -8.64 12.26 -10.04
C LEU A 269 -7.87 10.95 -9.81
N PHE A 270 -7.75 10.53 -8.54
CA PHE A 270 -7.25 9.21 -8.17
C PHE A 270 -8.21 8.13 -8.60
N TYR A 271 -9.52 8.15 -8.31
CA TYR A 271 -10.48 7.21 -8.88
C TYR A 271 -10.45 7.29 -10.39
N PHE A 272 -10.18 8.40 -11.07
CA PHE A 272 -10.13 8.32 -12.53
C PHE A 272 -8.92 7.48 -12.98
N ILE A 273 -7.72 7.75 -12.46
CA ILE A 273 -6.50 6.96 -12.74
C ILE A 273 -6.62 5.52 -12.19
N PHE A 274 -7.21 5.36 -11.02
CA PHE A 274 -7.41 4.14 -10.24
C PHE A 274 -8.58 3.33 -10.78
N PHE A 275 -9.62 3.92 -11.33
CA PHE A 275 -10.75 3.26 -12.01
C PHE A 275 -10.29 2.87 -13.41
N LEU A 276 -9.42 3.63 -14.09
CA LEU A 276 -8.72 3.14 -15.29
C LEU A 276 -7.77 1.98 -14.96
N SER A 277 -6.98 2.08 -13.88
CA SER A 277 -6.05 1.02 -13.42
C SER A 277 -6.77 -0.21 -12.86
N CYS A 278 -7.89 -0.01 -12.16
CA CYS A 278 -8.70 -1.04 -11.54
C CYS A 278 -9.70 -1.61 -12.55
N ILE A 279 -10.18 -0.85 -13.55
CA ILE A 279 -10.85 -1.42 -14.74
C ILE A 279 -9.86 -2.27 -15.51
N THR A 280 -8.60 -1.85 -15.70
CA THR A 280 -7.62 -2.73 -16.35
C THR A 280 -7.35 -3.96 -15.49
N VAL A 281 -7.12 -3.84 -14.19
CA VAL A 281 -6.89 -5.01 -13.30
C VAL A 281 -8.15 -5.90 -13.17
N ILE A 282 -9.36 -5.35 -13.10
CA ILE A 282 -10.63 -6.09 -13.05
C ILE A 282 -10.95 -6.69 -14.41
N GLN A 283 -10.70 -6.01 -15.54
CA GLN A 283 -10.79 -6.59 -16.87
C GLN A 283 -9.77 -7.69 -17.05
N ILE A 284 -8.53 -7.52 -16.57
CA ILE A 284 -7.50 -8.56 -16.55
C ILE A 284 -7.97 -9.73 -15.70
N PHE A 285 -8.54 -9.49 -14.51
CA PHE A 285 -9.03 -10.54 -13.61
C PHE A 285 -10.26 -11.25 -14.19
N LEU A 286 -11.18 -10.53 -14.82
CA LEU A 286 -12.33 -11.08 -15.55
C LEU A 286 -11.89 -11.83 -16.81
N HIS A 287 -10.85 -11.37 -17.50
CA HIS A 287 -10.27 -12.02 -18.67
C HIS A 287 -9.50 -13.29 -18.29
N LEU A 288 -8.73 -13.26 -17.18
CA LEU A 288 -8.09 -14.43 -16.59
C LEU A 288 -9.15 -15.43 -16.09
N LYS A 289 -10.20 -14.98 -15.40
CA LYS A 289 -11.31 -15.83 -14.95
C LYS A 289 -12.06 -16.43 -16.13
N ARG A 290 -12.28 -15.68 -17.21
CA ARG A 290 -12.89 -16.17 -18.47
C ARG A 290 -12.00 -17.23 -19.14
N ASN A 291 -10.69 -17.02 -19.22
CA ASN A 291 -9.75 -17.99 -19.78
C ASN A 291 -9.55 -19.22 -18.88
N LEU A 292 -9.67 -19.08 -17.55
CA LEU A 292 -9.62 -20.20 -16.61
C LEU A 292 -10.92 -21.02 -16.63
N PHE A 293 -12.07 -20.38 -16.82
CA PHE A 293 -13.37 -21.04 -16.99
C PHE A 293 -13.44 -21.83 -18.31
N ILE A 294 -12.79 -21.33 -19.37
CA ILE A 294 -12.60 -22.08 -20.63
C ILE A 294 -11.60 -23.24 -20.48
N ARG A 295 -10.70 -23.22 -19.48
CA ARG A 295 -9.80 -24.35 -19.16
C ARG A 295 -10.43 -25.45 -18.30
N LEU A 296 -11.60 -25.20 -17.69
CA LEU A 296 -12.31 -26.12 -16.78
C LEU A 296 -13.54 -26.77 -17.41
N LEU A 297 -13.87 -26.40 -18.65
CA LEU A 297 -14.92 -26.96 -19.52
C LEU A 297 -14.24 -27.62 -20.72
#